data_AF-A0A919KTM4-F1
#
_entry.id   AF-A0A919KTM4-F1
#
_cell.length_a   1.000
_cell.length_b   1.000
_cell.length_c   1.000
_cell.angle_alpha   90.00
_cell.angle_beta   90.00
_cell.angle_gamma   90.00
#
_symmetry.space_group_name_H-M   'P 1'
#
loop_
_entity.id
_entity.type
_entity.pdbx_description
1 polymer ?
#
loop_
_entity_poly.entity_id
_entity_poly.type
_entity_poly.pdbx_seq_one_letter_code
_entity_poly.pdbx_strand_id
1 'polypeptide(L)' 'MKLIVAGQEAATASEFAELALGIDVELFAGSDGEGDLDRRTRLAVATEVLRDLAPEAAWYAKALMRNAAERRRVLTWRAA' A
#
# COMPACT_ATOMS: atom_id res chain seq x y z
N MET A 1 -7.84 17.21 -17.36
CA MET A 1 -8.43 16.87 -16.05
C MET A 1 -7.33 16.24 -15.22
N LYS A 2 -7.08 16.71 -14.00
CA LYS A 2 -6.08 16.12 -13.10
C LYS A 2 -6.78 15.16 -12.13
N LEU A 3 -6.22 13.98 -11.90
CA LEU A 3 -6.75 12.99 -10.97
C LEU A 3 -6.02 13.17 -9.63
N ILE A 4 -6.65 13.86 -8.67
CA ILE A 4 -6.02 14.20 -7.39
C ILE A 4 -6.82 13.59 -6.24
N VAL A 5 -6.14 12.90 -5.33
CA VAL A 5 -6.71 12.34 -4.10
C VAL A 5 -5.79 12.67 -2.94
N ALA A 6 -6.34 13.28 -1.88
CA ALA A 6 -5.56 13.68 -0.69
C ALA A 6 -4.26 14.47 -1.01
N GLY A 7 -4.29 15.31 -2.06
CA GLY A 7 -3.12 16.10 -2.48
C GLY A 7 -2.07 15.35 -3.30
N GLN A 8 -2.31 14.09 -3.64
CA GLN A 8 -1.47 13.28 -4.53
C GLN A 8 -2.08 13.22 -5.93
N GLU A 9 -1.26 13.40 -6.97
CA GLU A 9 -1.69 13.32 -8.37
C GLU A 9 -1.44 11.90 -8.92
N ALA A 10 -2.47 11.30 -9.51
CA ALA A 10 -2.38 10.03 -10.21
C ALA A 10 -2.27 10.26 -11.72
N ALA A 11 -1.33 9.58 -12.37
CA ALA A 11 -1.18 9.58 -13.82
C ALA A 11 -2.16 8.62 -14.50
N THR A 12 -2.59 7.57 -13.78
CA THR A 12 -3.49 6.53 -14.31
C THR A 12 -4.74 6.33 -13.46
N ALA A 13 -5.77 5.72 -14.05
CA ALA A 13 -7.00 5.37 -13.32
C ALA A 13 -6.74 4.34 -12.20
N SER A 14 -5.77 3.45 -12.38
CA SER A 14 -5.38 2.47 -11.36
C SER A 14 -4.75 3.16 -10.16
N GLU A 15 -3.79 4.06 -10.37
CA GLU A 15 -3.19 4.87 -9.30
C GLU A 15 -4.24 5.72 -8.56
N PHE A 16 -5.19 6.29 -9.29
CA PHE A 16 -6.30 7.01 -8.68
C PHE A 16 -7.15 6.11 -7.77
N ALA A 17 -7.49 4.91 -8.23
CA ALA A 17 -8.23 3.95 -7.41
C ALA A 17 -7.43 3.52 -6.17
N GLU A 18 -6.13 3.30 -6.31
CA GLU A 18 -5.22 2.95 -5.21
C GLU A 18 -5.12 4.09 -4.18
N LEU A 19 -5.08 5.35 -4.62
CA LEU A 19 -5.14 6.49 -3.71
C LEU A 19 -6.48 6.57 -2.98
N ALA A 20 -7.58 6.34 -3.69
CA ALA A 20 -8.93 6.42 -3.14
C ALA A 20 -9.19 5.38 -2.04
N LEU A 21 -8.44 4.27 -2.03
CA LEU A 21 -8.50 3.29 -0.94
C LEU A 21 -7.98 3.83 0.39
N GLY A 22 -7.16 4.89 0.37
CA GLY A 22 -6.68 5.57 1.59
C GLY A 22 -5.83 4.68 2.50
N ILE A 23 -5.21 3.62 1.98
CA ILE A 23 -4.40 2.71 2.78
C ILE A 23 -2.95 3.18 2.90
N ASP A 24 -2.32 2.88 4.03
CA ASP A 24 -0.88 3.04 4.23
C ASP A 24 -0.12 1.95 3.45
N VAL A 25 0.38 2.31 2.28
CA VAL A 25 1.10 1.36 1.40
C VAL A 25 2.36 0.83 2.08
N GLU A 26 3.13 1.67 2.78
CA GLU A 26 4.40 1.27 3.37
C GLU A 26 4.20 0.27 4.51
N LEU A 27 3.12 0.42 5.29
CA LEU A 27 2.74 -0.55 6.32
C LEU A 27 2.58 -1.96 5.74
N PHE A 28 1.91 -2.11 4.59
CA PHE A 28 1.62 -3.42 3.99
C PHE A 28 2.72 -3.93 3.05
N ALA A 29 3.34 -3.04 2.28
CA ALA A 29 4.39 -3.38 1.33
C ALA A 29 5.77 -3.54 2.00
N GLY A 30 6.01 -2.83 3.10
CA GLY A 30 7.35 -2.64 3.64
C GLY A 30 8.19 -1.69 2.79
N SER A 31 9.40 -1.43 3.26
CA SER A 31 10.38 -0.56 2.60
C SER A 31 11.63 -1.32 2.19
N ASP A 32 12.36 -0.75 1.21
CA ASP A 32 13.66 -1.29 0.81
C ASP A 32 14.67 -1.16 1.95
N GLY A 33 15.40 -2.25 2.22
CA GLY A 33 16.39 -2.30 3.30
C GLY A 33 15.83 -2.56 4.71
N GLU A 34 14.53 -2.85 4.82
CA GLU A 34 13.89 -3.20 6.10
C GLU A 34 14.59 -4.38 6.80
N GLY A 35 14.99 -4.18 8.06
CA GLY A 35 15.60 -5.22 8.89
C GLY A 35 14.61 -6.28 9.38
N ASP A 36 15.11 -7.43 9.84
CA ASP A 36 14.26 -8.56 10.23
C ASP A 36 13.38 -8.28 11.45
N LEU A 37 13.84 -7.47 12.39
CA LEU A 37 13.03 -7.05 13.55
C LEU A 37 11.92 -6.10 13.11
N ASP A 38 12.27 -5.08 12.34
CA ASP A 38 11.32 -4.07 11.84
C ASP A 38 10.25 -4.73 10.97
N ARG A 39 10.64 -5.66 10.11
CA ARG A 39 9.70 -6.48 9.32
C ARG A 39 8.70 -7.23 10.18
N ARG A 40 9.16 -7.87 11.25
CA ARG A 40 8.27 -8.61 12.15
C ARG A 40 7.31 -7.68 12.86
N THR A 41 7.79 -6.55 13.36
CA THR A 41 6.98 -5.51 14.00
C THR A 41 5.93 -4.96 13.04
N ARG A 42 6.35 -4.55 11.84
CA ARG A 42 5.45 -4.03 10.80
C ARG A 42 4.40 -5.06 10.42
N LEU A 43 4.76 -6.32 10.18
CA LEU A 43 3.79 -7.36 9.83
C LEU A 43 2.79 -7.64 10.97
N ALA A 44 3.22 -7.53 12.23
CA ALA A 44 2.31 -7.62 13.37
C ALA A 44 1.28 -6.47 13.35
N VAL A 45 1.76 -5.23 13.21
CA VAL A 45 0.88 -4.05 13.10
C VAL A 45 -0.04 -4.14 11.89
N ALA A 46 0.49 -4.48 10.71
CA ALA A 46 -0.28 -4.65 9.48
C ALA A 46 -1.38 -5.70 9.64
N THR A 47 -1.11 -6.80 10.37
CA THR A 47 -2.11 -7.85 10.62
C THR A 47 -3.25 -7.35 11.51
N GLU A 48 -2.95 -6.52 12.51
CA GLU A 48 -3.97 -5.91 13.36
C GLU A 48 -4.81 -4.90 12.58
N VAL A 49 -4.16 -3.95 11.88
CA VAL A 49 -4.86 -2.93 11.05
C VAL A 49 -5.74 -3.59 9.98
N LEU A 50 -5.30 -4.71 9.40
CA LEU A 50 -6.06 -5.42 8.37
C LEU A 50 -7.44 -5.90 8.84
N ARG A 51 -7.65 -6.10 10.15
CA ARG A 51 -8.94 -6.52 10.72
C ARG A 51 -9.99 -5.40 10.69
N ASP A 52 -9.55 -4.15 10.71
CA ASP A 52 -10.41 -2.98 10.79
C ASP A 52 -10.66 -2.33 9.41
N LEU A 53 -9.99 -2.82 8.36
CA LEU A 53 -10.16 -2.31 6.99
C LEU A 53 -11.48 -2.77 6.36
N ALA A 54 -12.07 -1.86 5.57
CA ALA A 54 -13.16 -2.20 4.66
C ALA A 54 -12.74 -3.30 3.67
N PRO A 55 -13.66 -4.16 3.18
CA PRO A 55 -13.31 -5.33 2.38
C PRO A 55 -12.42 -5.05 1.16
N GLU A 56 -12.67 -3.97 0.43
CA GLU A 56 -11.94 -3.56 -0.76
C GLU A 56 -10.50 -3.17 -0.42
N ALA A 57 -10.33 -2.34 0.62
CA ALA A 57 -9.03 -1.93 1.14
C ALA A 57 -8.25 -3.14 1.70
N ALA A 58 -8.92 -4.04 2.42
CA ALA A 58 -8.33 -5.25 2.97
C ALA A 58 -7.85 -6.22 1.88
N TRP A 59 -8.59 -6.35 0.78
CA TRP A 59 -8.17 -7.18 -0.36
C TRP A 59 -6.87 -6.65 -0.98
N TYR A 60 -6.82 -5.33 -1.22
CA TYR A 60 -5.65 -4.69 -1.80
C TYR A 60 -4.43 -4.74 -0.85
N ALA A 61 -4.62 -4.47 0.44
CA ALA A 61 -3.59 -4.63 1.46
C ALA A 61 -3.02 -6.06 1.50
N LYS A 62 -3.87 -7.09 1.42
CA LYS A 62 -3.43 -8.49 1.31
C LYS A 62 -2.62 -8.76 0.03
N ALA A 63 -2.99 -8.13 -1.09
CA ALA A 63 -2.25 -8.25 -2.34
C ALA A 63 -0.83 -7.69 -2.19
N LEU A 64 -0.67 -6.53 -1.56
CA LEU A 64 0.64 -5.96 -1.21
C LEU A 64 1.45 -6.90 -0.30
N MET A 65 0.83 -7.52 0.70
CA MET A 65 1.56 -8.45 1.58
C MET A 65 2.00 -9.75 0.88
N ARG A 66 1.29 -10.21 -0.15
CA ARG A 66 1.50 -11.53 -0.77
C ARG A 66 2.23 -11.49 -2.12
N ASN A 67 2.13 -10.39 -2.86
CA ASN A 67 2.63 -10.30 -4.23
C ASN A 67 3.80 -9.31 -4.31
N ALA A 68 5.01 -9.84 -4.50
CA ALA A 68 6.22 -9.02 -4.60
C ALA A 68 6.24 -8.11 -5.84
N ALA A 69 5.65 -8.54 -6.96
CA ALA A 69 5.56 -7.71 -8.15
C ALA A 69 4.62 -6.52 -7.93
N GLU A 70 3.50 -6.75 -7.24
CA GLU A 70 2.55 -5.70 -6.88
C GLU A 70 3.16 -4.68 -5.91
N ARG A 71 3.86 -5.15 -4.86
CA ARG A 71 4.63 -4.26 -3.98
C ARG A 71 5.56 -3.36 -4.75
N ARG A 72 6.39 -3.96 -5.62
CA ARG A 72 7.38 -3.21 -6.40
C ARG A 72 6.73 -2.18 -7.31
N ARG A 73 5.67 -2.56 -8.02
CA ARG A 73 4.91 -1.66 -8.90
C ARG A 73 4.41 -0.45 -8.12
N VAL A 74 3.79 -0.69 -6.96
CA VAL A 74 3.18 0.38 -6.16
C VAL A 74 4.23 1.29 -5.55
N LEU A 75 5.28 0.73 -4.95
CA LEU A 75 6.38 1.51 -4.39
C LEU A 75 7.10 2.36 -5.45
N THR A 76 7.22 1.84 -6.68
CA THR A 76 7.87 2.57 -7.77
C THR A 76 7.10 3.82 -8.16
N TRP A 77 5.77 3.74 -8.32
CA TRP A 77 4.99 4.91 -8.69
C TRP A 77 4.79 5.86 -7.51
N ARG A 78 4.74 5.35 -6.27
CA ARG A 78 4.67 6.18 -5.05
C ARG A 78 5.93 7.00 -4.79
N ALA A 79 7.06 6.58 -5.34
CA ALA A 79 8.34 7.29 -5.25
C ALA A 79 8.58 8.28 -6.42
N ALA A 80 7.71 8.30 -7.43
CA ALA A 80 7.80 9.15 -8.61
C ALA A 80 7.05 10.48 -8.42
#